data_AF-A0A950RMA6-F1
#
_entry.id   AF-A0A950RMA6-F1
#
_cell.length_a   1.000
_cell.length_b   1.000
_cell.length_c   1.000
_cell.angle_alpha   90.00
_cell.angle_beta   90.00
_cell.angle_gamma   90.00
#
_symmetry.space_group_name_H-M   'P 1'
#
loop_
_entity.id
_entity.type
_entity.pdbx_description
1 polymer ?
#
loop_
_entity_poly.entity_id
_entity_poly.type
_entity_poly.pdbx_seq_one_letter_code
_entity_poly.pdbx_strand_id
1 'polypeptide(L)'
;CAGLCQAVLYDLSLPYEGLSEQEMRLKLTDFLLINFAESRRTVLVVDEAQHLTPELLEELRLWGNLESRQGRALQIILAAQPGFADTLRRPELAGFRQRLVVRITLEAFTRHEAADYLVHQLRAAGGKPEQLLSEEALEVLARGTQGVPRLLNQAGHQALALACQAGTLQVDAEVALEALNILGLSCEETPEEGELGAGPIVGGPAAGAEGEEPAISEFSVEEESQKEVLPERPEPATEELAGGDLNVPRQSA
;
A
#
# COMPACT_ATOMS: atom_id res chain seq x y z
N CYS A 1 21.62 11.88 5.46
CA CYS A 1 20.18 11.69 5.23
C CYS A 1 19.74 12.05 3.80
N ALA A 2 20.65 12.48 2.92
CA ALA A 2 20.40 12.77 1.50
C ALA A 2 19.66 11.68 0.70
N GLY A 3 19.86 10.40 1.01
CA GLY A 3 19.27 9.30 0.22
C GLY A 3 17.73 9.28 0.19
N LEU A 4 17.07 9.61 1.31
CA LEU A 4 15.60 9.64 1.36
C LEU A 4 15.03 10.84 0.58
N CYS A 5 15.63 12.03 0.74
CA CYS A 5 15.24 13.21 -0.03
C CYS A 5 15.37 12.96 -1.53
N GLN A 6 16.49 12.35 -1.93
CA GLN A 6 16.77 12.05 -3.32
C GLN A 6 15.77 11.06 -3.90
N ALA A 7 15.46 9.98 -3.17
CA ALA A 7 14.45 9.00 -3.58
C ALA A 7 13.06 9.64 -3.75
N VAL A 8 12.63 10.44 -2.77
CA VAL A 8 11.32 11.12 -2.84
C VAL A 8 11.28 12.13 -3.99
N LEU A 9 12.35 12.91 -4.20
CA LEU A 9 12.41 13.84 -5.33
C LEU A 9 12.39 13.11 -6.68
N TYR A 10 13.07 11.97 -6.78
CA TYR A 10 13.02 11.10 -7.97
C TYR A 10 11.59 10.63 -8.26
N ASP A 11 10.88 10.11 -7.25
CA ASP A 11 9.50 9.63 -7.40
C ASP A 11 8.52 10.76 -7.76
N LEU A 12 8.76 11.96 -7.25
CA LEU A 12 8.00 13.16 -7.60
C LEU A 12 8.39 13.79 -8.95
N SER A 13 9.32 13.17 -9.68
CA SER A 13 9.86 13.69 -10.96
C SER A 13 10.46 15.10 -10.84
N LEU A 14 11.05 15.40 -9.69
CA LEU A 14 11.69 16.69 -9.40
C LEU A 14 13.22 16.60 -9.58
N PRO A 15 13.88 17.69 -10.02
CA PRO A 15 15.33 17.70 -10.21
C PRO A 15 16.06 17.63 -8.86
N TYR A 16 16.86 16.58 -8.67
CA TYR A 16 17.69 16.32 -7.48
C TYR A 16 19.20 16.29 -7.75
N GLU A 17 19.64 16.17 -9.01
CA GLU A 17 21.05 16.04 -9.36
C GLU A 17 21.83 17.33 -9.09
N GLY A 18 23.02 17.18 -8.50
CA GLY A 18 23.91 18.31 -8.19
C GLY A 18 23.44 19.19 -7.03
N LEU A 19 22.33 18.86 -6.37
CA LEU A 19 21.83 19.61 -5.22
C LEU A 19 22.47 19.11 -3.92
N SER A 20 22.75 20.07 -3.03
CA SER A 20 23.07 19.77 -1.63
C SER A 20 21.85 19.22 -0.89
N GLU A 21 22.09 18.56 0.24
CA GLU A 21 21.01 18.02 1.08
C GLU A 21 20.02 19.10 1.52
N GLN A 22 20.50 20.31 1.83
CA GLN A 22 19.65 21.44 2.22
C GLN A 22 18.79 21.93 1.05
N GLU A 23 19.35 22.04 -0.14
CA GLU A 23 18.60 22.46 -1.34
C GLU A 23 17.52 21.43 -1.70
N MET A 24 17.81 20.14 -1.59
CA MET A 24 16.81 19.09 -1.79
C MET A 24 15.66 19.19 -0.80
N ARG A 25 15.94 19.45 0.48
CA ARG A 25 14.92 19.64 1.52
C ARG A 25 14.05 20.86 1.26
N LEU A 26 14.65 21.99 0.87
CA LEU A 26 13.93 23.22 0.55
C LEU A 26 13.01 22.99 -0.65
N LYS A 27 13.51 22.37 -1.72
CA LYS A 27 12.68 22.05 -2.90
C LYS A 27 11.51 21.14 -2.57
N LEU A 28 11.73 20.10 -1.77
CA LEU A 28 10.65 19.21 -1.34
C LEU A 28 9.61 19.99 -0.52
N THR A 29 10.07 20.83 0.40
CA THR A 29 9.19 21.67 1.23
C THR A 29 8.34 22.62 0.37
N ASP A 30 8.98 23.32 -0.58
CA ASP A 30 8.30 24.23 -1.50
C ASP A 30 7.24 23.50 -2.33
N PHE A 31 7.58 22.33 -2.87
CA PHE A 31 6.66 21.51 -3.64
C PHE A 31 5.44 21.06 -2.81
N LEU A 32 5.67 20.60 -1.57
CA LEU A 32 4.59 20.19 -0.68
C LEU A 32 3.66 21.37 -0.33
N LEU A 33 4.22 22.57 -0.11
CA LEU A 33 3.44 23.78 0.17
C LEU A 33 2.64 24.25 -1.06
N ILE A 34 3.21 24.17 -2.27
CA ILE A 34 2.51 24.51 -3.51
C ILE A 34 1.34 23.55 -3.75
N ASN A 35 1.56 22.24 -3.65
CA ASN A 35 0.48 21.25 -3.78
C ASN A 35 -0.63 21.50 -2.76
N PHE A 36 -0.24 21.81 -1.52
CA PHE A 36 -1.20 22.11 -0.47
C PHE A 36 -2.02 23.37 -0.78
N ALA A 37 -1.38 24.44 -1.28
CA ALA A 37 -2.07 25.66 -1.71
C ALA A 37 -3.05 25.42 -2.88
N GLU A 38 -2.74 24.44 -3.75
CA GLU A 38 -3.61 23.97 -4.83
C GLU A 38 -4.69 22.97 -4.36
N SER A 39 -4.87 22.78 -3.04
CA SER A 39 -5.79 21.80 -2.44
C SER A 39 -5.52 20.34 -2.84
N ARG A 40 -4.29 20.04 -3.28
CA ARG A 40 -3.84 18.67 -3.55
C ARG A 40 -3.23 18.08 -2.29
N ARG A 41 -3.68 16.87 -1.93
CA ARG A 41 -3.12 16.12 -0.79
C ARG A 41 -1.95 15.27 -1.26
N THR A 42 -0.78 15.46 -0.68
CA THR A 42 0.37 14.58 -0.91
C THR A 42 0.43 13.48 0.15
N VAL A 43 0.52 12.23 -0.30
CA VAL A 43 0.66 11.05 0.57
C VAL A 43 2.00 10.38 0.27
N LEU A 44 2.84 10.22 1.30
CA LEU A 44 4.07 9.46 1.23
C LEU A 44 3.83 8.09 1.88
N VAL A 45 3.93 7.03 1.07
CA VAL A 45 3.87 5.65 1.54
C VAL A 45 5.28 5.10 1.61
N VAL A 46 5.71 4.69 2.80
CA VAL A 46 7.01 4.04 2.99
C VAL A 46 6.76 2.58 3.35
N ASP A 47 7.13 1.69 2.43
CA ASP A 47 7.13 0.26 2.69
C ASP A 47 8.43 -0.17 3.38
N GLU A 48 8.37 -1.29 4.12
CA GLU A 48 9.49 -1.86 4.88
C GLU A 48 10.19 -0.83 5.81
N ALA A 49 9.40 0.02 6.48
CA ALA A 49 9.89 1.15 7.27
C ALA A 49 10.78 0.75 8.46
N GLN A 50 10.86 -0.53 8.83
CA GLN A 50 11.84 -1.03 9.82
C GLN A 50 13.30 -0.84 9.40
N HIS A 51 13.57 -0.61 8.11
CA HIS A 51 14.92 -0.32 7.62
C HIS A 51 15.31 1.15 7.77
N LEU A 52 14.38 2.02 8.13
CA LEU A 52 14.68 3.43 8.38
C LEU A 52 15.50 3.57 9.66
N THR A 53 16.57 4.36 9.58
CA THR A 53 17.37 4.72 10.74
C THR A 53 16.61 5.75 11.61
N PRO A 54 16.95 5.87 12.91
CA PRO A 54 16.33 6.87 13.77
C PRO A 54 16.43 8.30 13.21
N GLU A 55 17.55 8.63 12.56
CA GLU A 55 17.76 9.94 11.94
C GLU A 55 16.78 10.18 10.78
N LEU A 56 16.48 9.15 9.97
CA LEU A 56 15.51 9.27 8.88
C LEU A 56 14.07 9.37 9.39
N LEU A 57 13.73 8.67 10.48
CA LEU A 57 12.43 8.80 11.13
C LEU A 57 12.22 10.21 11.68
N GLU A 58 13.27 10.82 12.24
CA GLU A 58 13.19 12.22 12.68
C GLU A 58 13.02 13.20 11.51
N GLU A 59 13.65 12.97 10.37
CA GLU A 59 13.39 13.77 9.17
C GLU A 59 11.94 13.63 8.69
N LEU A 60 11.39 12.41 8.66
CA LEU A 60 9.97 12.19 8.37
C LEU A 60 9.06 12.90 9.37
N ARG A 61 9.46 12.97 10.66
CA ARG A 61 8.73 13.77 11.67
C ARG A 61 8.65 15.23 11.28
N LEU A 62 9.77 15.80 10.82
CA LEU A 62 9.86 17.22 10.44
C LEU A 62 8.97 17.50 9.23
N TRP A 63 8.98 16.65 8.22
CA TRP A 63 8.14 16.81 7.02
C TRP A 63 6.65 16.63 7.32
N GLY A 64 6.29 15.66 8.16
CA GLY A 64 4.90 15.45 8.58
C GLY A 64 4.32 16.60 9.41
N ASN A 65 5.18 17.43 10.01
CA ASN A 65 4.80 18.63 10.76
C ASN A 65 4.82 19.91 9.90
N LEU A 66 4.92 19.79 8.57
CA LEU A 66 4.69 20.91 7.68
C LEU A 66 3.18 21.20 7.68
N GLU A 67 2.77 22.02 8.64
CA GLU A 67 1.41 22.51 8.79
C GLU A 67 1.26 23.84 8.06
N SER A 68 0.17 23.97 7.33
CA SER A 68 -0.35 25.25 6.85
C SER A 68 -1.66 25.54 7.58
N ARG A 69 -2.15 26.78 7.50
CA ARG A 69 -3.36 27.24 8.24
C ARG A 69 -4.63 26.41 7.96
N GLN A 70 -4.61 25.54 6.95
CA GLN A 70 -5.74 24.73 6.50
C GLN A 70 -5.53 23.21 6.72
N GLY A 71 -4.40 22.76 7.28
CA GLY A 71 -4.11 21.33 7.47
C GLY A 71 -2.65 20.93 7.21
N ARG A 72 -2.40 19.62 7.16
CA ARG A 72 -1.07 19.04 6.93
C ARG A 72 -0.74 18.99 5.43
N ALA A 73 0.43 19.50 5.05
CA ALA A 73 0.92 19.46 3.67
C ALA A 73 1.31 18.03 3.21
N LEU A 74 1.65 17.16 4.16
CA LEU A 74 2.08 15.79 3.90
C LEU A 74 1.40 14.80 4.85
N GLN A 75 0.76 13.77 4.29
CA GLN A 75 0.32 12.59 5.03
C GLN A 75 1.35 11.47 4.84
N ILE A 76 1.79 10.86 5.92
CA ILE A 76 2.77 9.74 5.87
C ILE A 76 2.06 8.46 6.29
N ILE A 77 2.26 7.38 5.53
CA ILE A 77 1.83 6.03 5.84
C ILE A 77 3.09 5.16 5.89
N LEU A 78 3.27 4.44 7.00
CA LEU A 78 4.40 3.55 7.20
C LEU A 78 3.89 2.12 7.26
N ALA A 79 4.32 1.29 6.32
CA ALA A 79 4.17 -0.15 6.38
C ALA A 79 5.48 -0.74 6.88
N ALA A 80 5.42 -1.65 7.86
CA ALA A 80 6.59 -2.23 8.48
C ALA A 80 6.29 -3.60 9.07
N GLN A 81 7.34 -4.37 9.32
CA GLN A 81 7.24 -5.64 10.01
C GLN A 81 6.85 -5.47 11.49
N PRO A 82 6.22 -6.48 12.13
CA PRO A 82 5.74 -6.38 13.53
C PRO A 82 6.81 -5.93 14.54
N GLY A 83 8.07 -6.34 14.36
CA GLY A 83 9.19 -5.94 15.22
C GLY A 83 9.50 -4.44 15.20
N PHE A 84 9.00 -3.68 14.22
CA PHE A 84 9.16 -2.23 14.17
C PHE A 84 8.51 -1.52 15.36
N ALA A 85 7.44 -2.10 15.92
CA ALA A 85 6.77 -1.54 17.10
C ALA A 85 7.73 -1.44 18.31
N ASP A 86 8.68 -2.36 18.44
CA ASP A 86 9.70 -2.34 19.49
C ASP A 86 10.78 -1.29 19.21
N THR A 87 11.17 -1.11 17.95
CA THR A 87 12.07 -0.03 17.55
C THR A 87 11.48 1.33 17.90
N LEU A 88 10.20 1.55 17.60
CA LEU A 88 9.47 2.78 17.95
C LEU A 88 9.37 3.02 19.48
N ARG A 89 9.58 1.99 20.31
CA ARG A 89 9.56 2.14 21.77
C ARG A 89 10.84 2.74 22.35
N ARG A 90 11.91 2.82 21.56
CA ARG A 90 13.20 3.36 22.01
C ARG A 90 13.06 4.83 22.45
N PRO A 91 13.78 5.26 23.51
CA PRO A 91 13.69 6.62 24.04
C PRO A 91 13.99 7.70 23.00
N GLU A 92 14.94 7.45 22.10
CA GLU A 92 15.34 8.37 21.02
C GLU A 92 14.21 8.66 20.01
N LEU A 93 13.23 7.76 19.88
CA LEU A 93 12.08 7.91 18.98
C LEU A 93 10.79 8.33 19.70
N ALA A 94 10.89 8.76 20.97
CA ALA A 94 9.72 9.16 21.74
C ALA A 94 8.94 10.30 21.06
N GLY A 95 9.65 11.27 20.46
CA GLY A 95 9.06 12.39 19.74
C GLY A 95 8.32 11.97 18.47
N PHE A 96 8.93 11.07 17.68
CA PHE A 96 8.29 10.48 16.51
C PHE A 96 7.05 9.65 16.88
N ARG A 97 7.16 8.79 17.89
CA ARG A 97 6.06 7.93 18.35
C ARG A 97 4.82 8.71 18.76
N GLN A 98 4.97 9.86 19.41
CA GLN A 98 3.85 10.73 19.79
C GLN A 98 3.10 11.33 18.59
N ARG A 99 3.71 11.34 17.40
CA ARG A 99 3.10 11.86 16.17
C ARG A 99 2.40 10.79 15.34
N LEU A 100 2.50 9.52 15.73
CA LEU A 100 1.76 8.42 15.12
C LEU A 100 0.31 8.45 15.63
N VAL A 101 -0.58 9.05 14.82
CA VAL A 101 -2.00 9.22 15.17
C VAL A 101 -2.76 7.90 15.09
N VAL A 102 -2.43 7.06 14.10
CA VAL A 102 -3.12 5.80 13.83
C VAL A 102 -2.09 4.69 13.75
N ARG A 103 -2.36 3.58 14.44
CA ARG A 103 -1.59 2.34 14.35
C ARG A 103 -2.55 1.20 14.11
N ILE A 104 -2.31 0.46 13.03
CA ILE A 104 -3.07 -0.73 12.66
C ILE A 104 -2.07 -1.88 12.59
N THR A 105 -2.43 -3.00 13.19
CA THR A 105 -1.71 -4.26 13.05
C THR A 105 -2.58 -5.16 12.19
N LEU A 106 -2.03 -5.64 11.07
CA LEU A 106 -2.71 -6.59 10.21
C LEU A 106 -2.51 -7.99 10.81
N GLU A 107 -3.62 -8.62 11.16
CA GLU A 107 -3.65 -10.00 11.64
C GLU A 107 -3.83 -10.97 10.47
N ALA A 108 -3.54 -12.25 10.71
CA ALA A 108 -3.89 -13.28 9.75
C ALA A 108 -5.42 -13.37 9.63
N PHE A 109 -5.91 -13.77 8.46
CA PHE A 109 -7.34 -13.95 8.26
C PHE A 109 -7.88 -15.06 9.16
N THR A 110 -9.13 -14.91 9.59
CA THR A 110 -9.90 -16.05 10.10
C THR A 110 -10.10 -17.09 8.99
N ARG A 111 -10.51 -18.32 9.34
CA ARG A 111 -10.75 -19.38 8.34
C ARG A 111 -11.79 -18.97 7.28
N HIS A 112 -12.84 -18.27 7.72
CA HIS A 112 -13.88 -17.76 6.84
C HIS A 112 -13.36 -16.64 5.93
N GLU A 113 -12.66 -15.65 6.49
CA GLU A 113 -12.06 -14.57 5.71
C GLU A 113 -11.02 -15.09 4.70
N ALA A 114 -10.25 -16.12 5.06
CA ALA A 114 -9.30 -16.76 4.18
C ALA A 114 -10.00 -17.44 2.99
N ALA A 115 -11.08 -18.17 3.23
CA ALA A 115 -11.88 -18.77 2.17
C ALA A 115 -12.49 -17.70 1.25
N ASP A 116 -13.10 -16.67 1.83
CA ASP A 116 -13.69 -15.54 1.09
C ASP A 116 -12.65 -14.78 0.27
N TYR A 117 -11.46 -14.57 0.83
CA TYR A 117 -10.33 -13.95 0.15
C TYR A 117 -9.90 -14.77 -1.08
N LEU A 118 -9.79 -16.10 -0.95
CA LEU A 118 -9.38 -16.96 -2.07
C LEU A 118 -10.46 -16.98 -3.17
N VAL A 119 -11.73 -17.07 -2.78
CA VAL A 119 -12.89 -16.97 -3.69
C VAL A 119 -12.88 -15.63 -4.42
N HIS A 120 -12.65 -14.53 -3.71
CA HIS A 120 -12.54 -13.19 -4.29
C HIS A 120 -11.39 -13.11 -5.30
N GLN A 121 -10.20 -13.58 -4.94
CA GLN A 121 -9.03 -13.59 -5.82
C GLN A 121 -9.27 -14.38 -7.11
N LEU A 122 -9.93 -15.53 -7.02
CA LEU A 122 -10.27 -16.33 -8.19
C LEU A 122 -11.28 -15.63 -9.10
N ARG A 123 -12.29 -14.96 -8.53
CA ARG A 123 -13.23 -14.14 -9.30
C ARG A 123 -12.54 -12.96 -9.98
N ALA A 124 -11.62 -12.29 -9.29
CA ALA A 124 -10.84 -11.18 -9.83
C ALA A 124 -9.95 -11.63 -11.02
N ALA A 125 -9.46 -12.87 -10.99
CA ALA A 125 -8.74 -13.48 -12.11
C ALA A 125 -9.66 -13.95 -13.27
N GLY A 126 -10.98 -13.76 -13.16
CA GLY A 126 -11.97 -14.20 -14.16
C GLY A 126 -12.37 -15.69 -14.04
N GLY A 127 -11.92 -16.37 -12.99
CA GLY A 127 -12.30 -17.75 -12.68
C GLY A 127 -13.69 -17.87 -12.07
N LYS A 128 -14.20 -19.11 -12.04
CA LYS A 128 -15.43 -19.48 -11.34
C LYS A 128 -15.05 -20.35 -10.14
N PRO A 129 -14.90 -19.77 -8.93
CA PRO A 129 -14.40 -20.49 -7.76
C PRO A 129 -15.14 -21.79 -7.49
N GLU A 130 -16.46 -21.77 -7.68
CA GLU A 130 -17.36 -22.90 -7.43
C GLU A 130 -17.10 -24.09 -8.37
N GLN A 131 -16.42 -23.86 -9.50
CA GLN A 131 -16.02 -24.89 -10.47
C GLN A 131 -14.56 -25.33 -10.28
N LEU A 132 -13.74 -24.47 -9.69
CA LEU A 132 -12.29 -24.66 -9.59
C LEU A 132 -11.87 -25.25 -8.24
N LEU A 133 -12.62 -24.99 -7.18
CA LEU A 133 -12.34 -25.46 -5.83
C LEU A 133 -13.60 -26.07 -5.21
N SER A 134 -13.47 -27.20 -4.53
CA SER A 134 -14.53 -27.70 -3.65
C SER A 134 -14.53 -26.91 -2.33
N GLU A 135 -15.66 -26.94 -1.60
CA GLU A 135 -15.75 -26.35 -0.26
C GLU A 135 -14.74 -26.98 0.71
N GLU A 136 -14.52 -28.29 0.60
CA GLU A 136 -13.54 -29.03 1.39
C GLU A 136 -12.10 -28.59 1.06
N ALA A 137 -11.79 -28.35 -0.22
CA ALA A 137 -10.48 -27.83 -0.62
C ALA A 137 -10.22 -26.43 -0.06
N LEU A 138 -11.23 -25.56 -0.08
CA LEU A 138 -11.15 -24.23 0.52
C LEU A 138 -10.86 -24.30 2.03
N GLU A 139 -11.57 -25.16 2.75
CA GLU A 139 -11.34 -25.35 4.19
C GLU A 139 -9.94 -25.88 4.49
N VAL A 140 -9.48 -26.88 3.73
CA VAL A 140 -8.14 -27.44 3.84
C VAL A 140 -7.07 -26.37 3.63
N LEU A 141 -7.17 -25.58 2.54
CA LEU A 141 -6.22 -24.52 2.23
C LEU A 141 -6.24 -23.40 3.27
N ALA A 142 -7.41 -22.96 3.71
CA ALA A 142 -7.56 -21.93 4.74
C ALA A 142 -6.93 -22.38 6.07
N ARG A 143 -7.19 -23.64 6.48
CA ARG A 143 -6.63 -24.21 7.72
C ARG A 143 -5.12 -24.43 7.64
N GLY A 144 -4.63 -25.01 6.54
CA GLY A 144 -3.21 -25.33 6.35
C GLY A 144 -2.31 -24.10 6.22
N THR A 145 -2.88 -22.93 5.92
CA THR A 145 -2.13 -21.68 5.75
C THR A 145 -2.27 -20.74 6.95
N GLN A 146 -3.07 -21.12 7.95
CA GLN A 146 -3.37 -20.34 9.15
C GLN A 146 -3.83 -18.92 8.84
N GLY A 147 -4.54 -18.74 7.72
CA GLY A 147 -5.05 -17.44 7.28
C GLY A 147 -3.99 -16.45 6.79
N VAL A 148 -2.73 -16.86 6.63
CA VAL A 148 -1.67 -15.98 6.11
C VAL A 148 -1.88 -15.80 4.60
N PRO A 149 -2.19 -14.58 4.09
CA PRO A 149 -2.59 -14.40 2.70
C PRO A 149 -1.53 -14.84 1.69
N ARG A 150 -0.25 -14.63 2.03
CA ARG A 150 0.88 -15.05 1.18
C ARG A 150 0.96 -16.57 1.05
N LEU A 151 0.84 -17.30 2.16
CA LEU A 151 0.87 -18.77 2.15
C LEU A 151 -0.36 -19.32 1.44
N LEU A 152 -1.52 -18.70 1.68
CA LEU A 152 -2.78 -19.06 1.04
C LEU A 152 -2.74 -18.90 -0.48
N ASN A 153 -2.19 -17.80 -0.98
CA ASN A 153 -1.98 -17.60 -2.42
C ASN A 153 -1.05 -18.68 -3.01
N GLN A 154 0.05 -19.00 -2.31
CA GLN A 154 1.00 -20.02 -2.77
C GLN A 154 0.35 -21.40 -2.81
N ALA A 155 -0.38 -21.78 -1.75
CA ALA A 155 -1.08 -23.04 -1.65
C ALA A 155 -2.18 -23.16 -2.71
N GLY A 156 -3.00 -22.12 -2.88
CA GLY A 156 -4.04 -22.10 -3.92
C GLY A 156 -3.46 -22.19 -5.33
N HIS A 157 -2.38 -21.46 -5.63
CA HIS A 157 -1.70 -21.57 -6.92
C HIS A 157 -1.16 -22.98 -7.16
N GLN A 158 -0.50 -23.57 -6.16
CA GLN A 158 0.04 -24.92 -6.24
C GLN A 158 -1.07 -25.96 -6.46
N ALA A 159 -2.19 -25.83 -5.75
CA ALA A 159 -3.33 -26.73 -5.88
C ALA A 159 -3.95 -26.68 -7.29
N LEU A 160 -4.13 -25.47 -7.84
CA LEU A 160 -4.62 -25.29 -9.21
C LEU A 160 -3.63 -25.83 -10.25
N ALA A 161 -2.32 -25.67 -10.01
CA ALA A 161 -1.29 -26.22 -10.88
C ALA A 161 -1.30 -27.76 -10.90
N LEU A 162 -1.51 -28.41 -9.75
CA LEU A 162 -1.65 -29.86 -9.65
C LEU A 162 -2.91 -30.37 -10.37
N ALA A 163 -4.07 -29.72 -10.15
CA ALA A 163 -5.31 -30.08 -10.83
C ALA A 163 -5.17 -29.96 -12.37
N CYS A 164 -4.53 -28.88 -12.84
CA CYS A 164 -4.25 -28.70 -14.26
C CYS A 164 -3.34 -29.81 -14.83
N GLN A 165 -2.35 -30.27 -14.06
CA GLN A 165 -1.46 -31.36 -14.49
C GLN A 165 -2.18 -32.72 -14.52
N ALA A 166 -3.09 -32.95 -13.56
CA ALA A 166 -3.92 -34.14 -13.49
C ALA A 166 -5.05 -34.15 -14.55
N GLY A 167 -5.31 -33.01 -15.20
CA GLY A 167 -6.42 -32.84 -16.15
C GLY A 167 -7.78 -32.75 -15.46
N THR A 168 -7.81 -32.43 -14.16
CA THR A 168 -9.04 -32.20 -13.40
C THR A 168 -9.41 -30.72 -13.44
N LEU A 169 -10.72 -30.43 -13.52
CA LEU A 169 -11.23 -29.06 -13.56
C LEU A 169 -11.35 -28.44 -12.17
N GLN A 170 -11.60 -29.29 -11.16
CA GLN A 170 -11.86 -28.90 -9.78
C GLN A 170 -10.79 -29.48 -8.86
N VAL A 171 -10.28 -28.66 -7.96
CA VAL A 171 -9.41 -29.05 -6.84
C VAL A 171 -10.30 -29.58 -5.72
N ASP A 172 -10.04 -30.81 -5.30
CA ASP A 172 -10.66 -31.43 -4.13
C ASP A 172 -9.74 -31.35 -2.90
N ALA A 173 -10.21 -31.91 -1.77
CA ALA A 173 -9.45 -31.92 -0.53
C ALA A 173 -8.11 -32.67 -0.65
N GLU A 174 -8.02 -33.71 -1.48
CA GLU A 174 -6.82 -34.52 -1.65
C GLU A 174 -5.73 -33.71 -2.37
N VAL A 175 -6.07 -33.07 -3.49
CA VAL A 175 -5.15 -32.19 -4.24
C VAL A 175 -4.75 -30.98 -3.39
N ALA A 176 -5.67 -30.43 -2.60
CA ALA A 176 -5.36 -29.34 -1.67
C ALA A 176 -4.36 -29.77 -0.58
N LEU A 177 -4.52 -30.96 0.01
CA LEU A 177 -3.57 -31.52 0.97
C LEU A 177 -2.20 -31.80 0.33
N GLU A 178 -2.19 -32.32 -0.90
CA GLU A 178 -0.95 -32.53 -1.66
C GLU A 178 -0.21 -31.19 -1.90
N ALA A 179 -0.93 -30.15 -2.29
CA ALA A 179 -0.37 -28.82 -2.49
C ALA A 179 0.26 -28.25 -1.21
N LEU A 180 -0.41 -28.40 -0.06
CA LEU A 180 0.13 -27.99 1.24
C LEU A 180 1.39 -28.79 1.61
N ASN A 181 1.37 -30.11 1.41
CA ASN A 181 2.52 -30.97 1.67
C ASN A 181 3.75 -30.58 0.84
N ILE A 182 3.57 -30.23 -0.44
CA ILE A 182 4.66 -29.76 -1.31
C ILE A 182 5.28 -28.46 -0.76
N LEU A 183 4.47 -27.57 -0.20
CA LEU A 183 4.92 -26.33 0.41
C LEU A 183 5.47 -26.51 1.83
N GLY A 184 5.42 -27.73 2.38
CA GLY A 184 5.82 -28.02 3.77
C GLY A 184 4.87 -27.41 4.81
N LEU A 185 3.63 -27.12 4.43
CA LEU A 185 2.59 -26.57 5.31
C LEU A 185 1.72 -27.71 5.86
N SER A 186 1.34 -27.63 7.13
CA SER A 186 0.49 -28.62 7.80
C SER A 186 -0.76 -27.97 8.39
N CYS A 187 -1.86 -28.71 8.41
CA CYS A 187 -3.03 -28.37 9.19
C CYS A 187 -2.74 -28.66 10.68
N GLU A 188 -2.14 -27.72 11.41
CA GLU A 188 -2.09 -27.84 12.87
C GLU A 188 -3.49 -27.58 13.45
N GLU A 189 -3.95 -28.46 14.34
CA GLU A 189 -5.18 -28.30 15.11
C GLU A 189 -5.02 -27.14 16.09
N THR A 190 -5.54 -25.96 15.72
CA THR A 190 -5.82 -24.91 16.69
C THR A 190 -7.23 -25.13 17.26
N PRO A 191 -7.42 -25.13 18.60
CA PRO A 191 -8.73 -25.21 19.22
C PRO A 191 -9.62 -24.03 18.80
N GLU A 192 -10.91 -24.31 18.68
CA GLU A 192 -11.96 -23.42 18.19
C GLU A 192 -12.05 -22.07 18.91
N GLU A 193 -12.46 -21.07 18.12
CA GLU A 193 -13.27 -19.88 18.41
C GLU A 193 -13.18 -19.28 19.84
N GLY A 194 -12.49 -18.15 19.92
CA GLY A 194 -12.76 -17.11 20.92
C GLY A 194 -13.18 -15.84 20.20
N GLU A 195 -14.47 -15.49 20.28
CA GLU A 195 -14.92 -14.12 20.10
C GLU A 195 -14.08 -13.16 20.95
N LEU A 196 -13.81 -11.95 20.43
CA LEU A 196 -13.40 -10.68 21.06
C LEU A 196 -12.41 -10.00 20.08
N GLY A 197 -12.64 -8.85 19.45
CA GLY A 197 -13.66 -7.82 19.52
C GLY A 197 -13.13 -6.63 18.73
N ALA A 198 -14.00 -5.96 17.97
CA ALA A 198 -13.69 -4.79 17.18
C ALA A 198 -13.16 -3.61 18.03
N GLY A 199 -12.17 -2.88 17.49
CA GLY A 199 -11.88 -1.50 17.88
C GLY A 199 -10.46 -1.01 17.53
N PRO A 200 -10.29 0.15 16.86
CA PRO A 200 -8.98 0.78 16.75
C PRO A 200 -8.54 1.26 18.13
N ILE A 201 -7.42 0.73 18.63
CA ILE A 201 -6.72 1.24 19.81
C ILE A 201 -6.06 2.58 19.44
N VAL A 202 -6.81 3.67 19.63
CA VAL A 202 -6.27 5.04 19.64
C VAL A 202 -5.33 5.15 20.84
N GLY A 203 -4.03 5.14 20.56
CA GLY A 203 -2.99 5.42 21.55
C GLY A 203 -2.91 6.91 21.84
N GLY A 204 -3.70 7.40 22.80
CA GLY A 204 -3.46 8.71 23.41
C GLY A 204 -2.36 8.64 24.49
N PRO A 205 -1.43 9.60 24.58
CA PRO A 205 -0.50 9.71 25.69
C PRO A 205 -1.18 10.29 26.94
N ALA A 206 -0.70 9.87 28.11
CA ALA A 206 -1.20 10.26 29.43
C ALA A 206 -0.85 11.71 29.82
N ALA A 207 -1.91 12.43 30.21
CA ALA A 207 -2.05 13.45 31.26
C ALA A 207 -1.24 14.78 31.21
N GLY A 208 -2.01 15.88 31.10
CA GLY A 208 -1.76 17.11 31.87
C GLY A 208 -2.10 18.43 31.19
N ALA A 209 -3.39 18.82 31.12
CA ALA A 209 -3.89 20.20 31.32
C ALA A 209 -5.39 20.29 30.95
N GLU A 210 -6.15 20.91 31.85
CA GLU A 210 -7.58 21.21 31.75
C GLU A 210 -7.87 22.26 30.66
N GLY A 211 -9.01 22.17 29.98
CA GLY A 211 -9.61 23.29 29.24
C GLY A 211 -10.27 22.95 27.90
N GLU A 212 -11.60 23.05 27.87
CA GLU A 212 -12.51 23.22 26.72
C GLU A 212 -12.53 22.18 25.58
N GLU A 213 -13.66 21.48 25.51
CA GLU A 213 -14.14 20.75 24.32
C GLU A 213 -14.30 21.70 23.12
N PRO A 214 -13.85 21.31 21.92
CA PRO A 214 -14.53 21.68 20.70
C PRO A 214 -15.26 20.46 20.12
N ALA A 215 -16.53 20.70 19.79
CA ALA A 215 -17.40 19.78 19.09
C ALA A 215 -16.75 19.23 17.81
N ILE A 216 -16.76 17.90 17.69
CA ILE A 216 -16.42 17.18 16.47
C ILE A 216 -17.66 17.31 15.56
N SER A 217 -17.56 18.12 14.51
CA SER A 217 -18.57 18.17 13.45
C SER A 217 -18.58 16.83 12.71
N GLU A 218 -19.74 16.17 12.73
CA GLU A 218 -20.06 15.00 11.92
C GLU A 218 -19.67 15.21 10.45
N PHE A 219 -18.85 14.31 9.91
CA PHE A 219 -18.60 14.24 8.47
C PHE A 219 -19.61 13.25 7.87
N SER A 220 -20.78 13.76 7.53
CA SER A 220 -21.78 13.07 6.71
C SER A 220 -21.30 13.06 5.27
N VAL A 221 -21.16 11.87 4.69
CA VAL A 221 -20.96 11.70 3.25
C VAL A 221 -22.33 11.85 2.58
N GLU A 222 -22.61 13.03 2.04
CA GLU A 222 -23.67 13.21 1.05
C GLU A 222 -23.11 12.80 -0.32
N GLU A 223 -23.69 11.76 -0.91
CA GLU A 223 -23.55 11.45 -2.34
C GLU A 223 -24.19 12.58 -3.15
N GLU A 224 -23.38 13.44 -3.76
CA GLU A 224 -23.83 14.24 -4.90
C GLU A 224 -23.23 13.71 -6.20
N SER A 225 -24.13 13.13 -6.99
CA SER A 225 -23.90 12.70 -8.36
C SER A 225 -24.04 13.89 -9.29
N GLN A 226 -22.94 14.36 -9.86
CA GLN A 226 -22.99 15.18 -11.07
C GLN A 226 -21.94 14.71 -12.08
N LYS A 227 -22.47 14.23 -13.22
CA LYS A 227 -21.75 14.01 -14.47
C LYS A 227 -21.09 15.32 -14.91
N GLU A 228 -19.77 15.33 -15.01
CA GLU A 228 -19.06 16.32 -15.81
C GLU A 228 -18.29 15.61 -16.92
N VAL A 229 -18.59 16.01 -18.15
CA VAL A 229 -18.13 15.44 -19.40
C VAL A 229 -16.70 15.88 -19.66
N LEU A 230 -15.78 14.91 -19.76
CA LEU A 230 -14.39 15.12 -20.14
C LEU A 230 -14.31 15.52 -21.63
N PRO A 231 -13.61 16.60 -22.04
CA PRO A 231 -13.35 16.85 -23.45
C PRO A 231 -12.29 15.85 -23.98
N GLU A 232 -12.57 15.29 -25.16
CA GLU A 232 -11.73 14.34 -25.88
C GLU A 232 -10.32 14.90 -26.15
N ARG A 233 -9.31 14.04 -25.98
CA ARG A 233 -7.93 14.27 -26.45
C ARG A 233 -7.92 14.27 -27.98
N PRO A 234 -7.20 15.19 -28.65
CA PRO A 234 -6.98 15.05 -30.09
C PRO A 234 -5.98 13.92 -30.37
N GLU A 235 -6.33 13.04 -31.31
CA GLU A 235 -5.46 11.99 -31.85
C GLU A 235 -4.29 12.58 -32.67
N PRO A 236 -3.16 11.87 -32.80
CA PRO A 236 -2.04 12.33 -33.60
C PRO A 236 -2.33 12.17 -35.10
N ALA A 237 -2.23 13.26 -35.86
CA ALA A 237 -2.28 13.22 -37.32
C ALA A 237 -1.00 12.58 -37.89
N THR A 238 -1.16 11.42 -38.53
CA THR A 238 -0.17 10.86 -39.46
C THR A 238 -0.35 11.45 -40.86
N GLU A 239 0.78 11.93 -41.40
CA GLU A 239 1.18 12.05 -42.81
C GLU A 239 0.19 12.59 -43.85
N GLU A 240 0.56 13.72 -44.48
CA GLU A 240 0.65 13.72 -45.94
C GLU A 240 1.73 14.70 -46.45
N LEU A 241 2.46 14.20 -47.44
CA LEU A 241 3.59 14.80 -48.14
C LEU A 241 3.17 15.98 -49.02
N ALA A 242 3.97 17.05 -49.03
CA ALA A 242 4.10 17.92 -50.20
C ALA A 242 5.49 18.57 -50.24
N GLY A 243 6.08 18.54 -51.42
CA GLY A 243 7.49 18.79 -51.68
C GLY A 243 7.98 20.21 -51.39
N GLY A 244 9.29 20.29 -51.18
CA GLY A 244 10.04 21.54 -51.09
C GLY A 244 11.50 21.27 -51.45
N ASP A 245 11.81 21.47 -52.73
CA ASP A 245 13.16 21.43 -53.31
C ASP A 245 14.14 22.31 -52.53
N LEU A 246 15.20 21.71 -51.96
CA LEU A 246 16.39 22.43 -51.53
C LEU A 246 17.66 21.78 -52.08
N ASN A 247 18.02 22.35 -53.23
CA ASN A 247 19.30 22.37 -53.93
C ASN A 247 20.54 22.35 -52.99
N VAL A 248 21.36 21.30 -53.12
CA VAL A 248 22.68 21.19 -52.49
C VAL A 248 23.76 21.57 -53.52
N PRO A 249 24.59 22.60 -53.30
CA PRO A 249 25.74 22.83 -54.16
C PRO A 249 26.88 21.89 -53.77
N ARG A 250 27.34 21.09 -54.74
CA ARG A 250 28.63 20.41 -54.71
C ARG A 250 29.74 21.47 -54.69
N GLN A 251 30.61 21.43 -53.69
CA GLN A 251 31.97 21.93 -53.83
C GLN A 251 32.96 20.79 -53.71
N SER A 252 33.80 20.72 -54.72
CA SER A 252 34.99 19.89 -54.85
C SER A 252 36.18 20.75 -54.45
N ALA A 253 37.03 20.24 -53.55
CA ALA A 253 38.47 20.46 -53.48
C ALA A 253 39.05 19.50 -52.42
#